data_AF-A0A351Q605-F1
#
_entry.id   AF-A0A351Q605-F1
#
_cell.length_a   1.000
_cell.length_b   1.000
_cell.length_c   1.000
_cell.angle_alpha   90.00
_cell.angle_beta   90.00
_cell.angle_gamma   90.00
#
_symmetry.space_group_name_H-M   'P 1'
#
loop_
_entity.id
_entity.type
_entity.pdbx_description
1 polymer ?
#
loop_
_entity_poly.entity_id
_entity_poly.type
_entity_poly.pdbx_seq_one_letter_code
_entity_poly.pdbx_strand_id
1 'polypeptide(L)'
;MTTTDTEYLAQTLHKANALKAVLDKEFSALKEQDLTAFETLQAQKLEILTFLSSDDLLERVKAYTENSDTAAANLALWDEVMQLIAECRDLHRRNEVLISRKLDSIRGALQTIQSTDPLSSVEVYDRLGKIRQGRSRQSMGDA
;
A
#
# COMPACT_ATOMS: atom_id res chain seq x y z
N MET A 1 -25.04 -26.98 22.71
CA MET A 1 -24.95 -25.93 21.68
C MET A 1 -23.47 -25.71 21.37
N THR A 2 -22.79 -26.66 20.72
CA THR A 2 -21.31 -26.65 20.60
C THR A 2 -20.81 -26.87 19.17
N THR A 3 -21.64 -27.34 18.25
CA THR A 3 -21.28 -27.65 16.86
C THR A 3 -21.27 -26.41 15.95
N THR A 4 -22.27 -25.53 16.11
CA THR A 4 -22.36 -24.26 15.37
C THR A 4 -21.16 -23.35 15.63
N ASP A 5 -20.66 -23.44 16.84
CA ASP A 5 -19.58 -22.63 17.40
C ASP A 5 -18.22 -23.04 16.82
N THR A 6 -17.99 -24.35 16.68
CA THR A 6 -16.81 -24.90 15.98
C THR A 6 -16.85 -24.63 14.49
N GLU A 7 -18.03 -24.76 13.85
CA GLU A 7 -18.21 -24.45 12.43
C GLU A 7 -17.91 -22.97 12.12
N TYR A 8 -18.34 -22.07 13.00
CA TYR A 8 -18.10 -20.64 12.85
C TYR A 8 -16.61 -20.30 13.00
N LEU A 9 -15.91 -20.88 13.99
CA LEU A 9 -14.45 -20.76 14.16
C LEU A 9 -13.68 -21.27 12.93
N ALA A 10 -14.10 -22.41 12.37
CA ALA A 10 -13.52 -22.94 11.15
C ALA A 10 -13.74 -22.00 9.95
N GLN A 11 -14.90 -21.35 9.87
CA GLN A 11 -15.19 -20.33 8.86
C GLN A 11 -14.30 -19.08 9.04
N THR A 12 -14.07 -18.63 10.27
CA THR A 12 -13.14 -17.54 10.57
C THR A 12 -11.72 -17.88 10.13
N LEU A 13 -11.24 -19.08 10.44
CA LEU A 13 -9.93 -19.57 10.01
C LEU A 13 -9.82 -19.64 8.49
N HIS A 14 -10.85 -20.13 7.81
CA HIS A 14 -10.90 -20.15 6.36
C HIS A 14 -10.81 -18.74 5.76
N LYS A 15 -11.55 -17.77 6.32
CA LYS A 15 -11.52 -16.37 5.90
C LYS A 15 -10.19 -15.69 6.20
N ALA A 16 -9.54 -15.99 7.33
CA ALA A 16 -8.19 -15.49 7.64
C ALA A 16 -7.14 -16.01 6.64
N ASN A 17 -7.20 -17.30 6.28
CA ASN A 17 -6.33 -17.86 5.24
C ASN A 17 -6.61 -17.27 3.86
N ALA A 18 -7.89 -17.01 3.54
CA ALA A 18 -8.25 -16.31 2.31
C ALA A 18 -7.67 -14.89 2.27
N LEU A 19 -7.71 -14.16 3.40
CA LEU A 19 -7.10 -12.84 3.53
C LEU A 19 -5.59 -12.88 3.24
N LYS A 20 -4.88 -13.84 3.84
CA LYS A 20 -3.45 -14.06 3.57
C LYS A 20 -3.17 -14.26 2.08
N ALA A 21 -3.92 -15.14 1.43
CA ALA A 21 -3.77 -15.40 -0.01
C ALA A 21 -4.07 -14.16 -0.87
N VAL A 22 -5.06 -13.34 -0.50
CA VAL A 22 -5.37 -12.08 -1.17
C VAL A 22 -4.21 -11.09 -1.02
N LEU A 23 -3.63 -10.95 0.17
CA LEU A 23 -2.49 -10.06 0.42
C LEU A 23 -1.23 -10.47 -0.36
N ASP A 24 -0.98 -11.76 -0.56
CA ASP A 24 0.13 -12.25 -1.39
C ASP A 24 -0.11 -12.02 -2.90
N LYS A 25 -1.37 -12.17 -3.35
CA LYS A 25 -1.76 -11.80 -4.72
C LYS A 25 -1.63 -10.30 -4.96
N GLU A 26 -2.04 -9.48 -4.00
CA GLU A 26 -1.86 -8.02 -4.06
C GLU A 26 -0.38 -7.67 -4.19
N PHE A 27 0.49 -8.31 -3.41
CA PHE A 27 1.93 -8.09 -3.50
C PHE A 27 2.48 -8.41 -4.90
N SER A 28 2.01 -9.51 -5.49
CA SER A 28 2.42 -9.96 -6.82
C SER A 28 1.92 -8.99 -7.91
N ALA A 29 0.64 -8.60 -7.86
CA ALA A 29 0.06 -7.61 -8.76
C ALA A 29 0.78 -6.26 -8.66
N LEU A 30 1.07 -5.80 -7.44
CA LEU A 30 1.85 -4.59 -7.21
C LEU A 30 3.25 -4.71 -7.80
N LYS A 31 3.91 -5.87 -7.70
CA LYS A 31 5.24 -6.09 -8.27
C LYS A 31 5.20 -6.02 -9.81
N GLU A 32 4.21 -6.65 -10.42
CA GLU A 32 3.99 -6.71 -11.87
C GLU A 32 3.39 -5.41 -12.47
N GLN A 33 3.04 -4.45 -11.62
CA GLN A 33 2.36 -3.19 -12.02
C GLN A 33 0.95 -3.40 -12.59
N ASP A 34 0.32 -4.53 -12.28
CA ASP A 34 -1.07 -4.79 -12.66
C ASP A 34 -2.02 -4.12 -11.66
N LEU A 35 -2.35 -2.85 -11.93
CA LEU A 35 -3.26 -2.07 -11.10
C LEU A 35 -4.70 -2.56 -11.20
N THR A 36 -5.10 -3.15 -12.32
CA THR A 36 -6.46 -3.68 -12.50
C THR A 36 -6.68 -4.88 -11.61
N ALA A 37 -5.73 -5.83 -11.59
CA ALA A 37 -5.77 -6.95 -10.67
C ALA A 37 -5.74 -6.48 -9.21
N PHE A 38 -4.91 -5.50 -8.87
CA PHE A 38 -4.85 -4.93 -7.52
C PHE A 38 -6.20 -4.35 -7.06
N GLU A 39 -6.87 -3.54 -7.88
CA GLU A 39 -8.19 -2.98 -7.56
C GLU A 39 -9.25 -4.08 -7.35
N THR A 40 -9.25 -5.13 -8.17
CA THR A 40 -10.20 -6.25 -7.97
C THR A 40 -9.96 -7.00 -6.66
N LEU A 41 -8.69 -7.12 -6.24
CA LEU A 41 -8.33 -7.77 -4.97
C LEU A 41 -8.73 -6.93 -3.75
N GLN A 42 -8.74 -5.60 -3.86
CA GLN A 42 -9.18 -4.71 -2.78
C GLN A 42 -10.65 -4.91 -2.41
N ALA A 43 -11.53 -5.14 -3.40
CA ALA A 43 -12.93 -5.46 -3.14
C ALA A 43 -13.08 -6.77 -2.37
N GLN A 44 -12.33 -7.81 -2.77
CA GLN A 44 -12.32 -9.11 -2.08
C GLN A 44 -11.78 -8.99 -0.65
N LYS A 45 -10.72 -8.22 -0.46
CA LYS A 45 -10.15 -7.94 0.86
C LYS A 45 -11.15 -7.27 1.78
N LEU A 46 -11.90 -6.28 1.28
CA LEU A 46 -12.90 -5.57 2.06
C LEU A 46 -14.02 -6.52 2.51
N GLU A 47 -14.53 -7.38 1.64
CA GLU A 47 -15.53 -8.40 1.98
C GLU A 47 -15.04 -9.36 3.07
N ILE A 48 -13.77 -9.77 3.02
CA ILE A 48 -13.19 -10.65 4.03
C ILE A 48 -13.02 -9.90 5.36
N LEU A 49 -12.56 -8.65 5.33
CA LEU A 49 -12.38 -7.85 6.53
C LEU A 49 -13.70 -7.53 7.22
N THR A 50 -14.78 -7.21 6.47
CA THR A 50 -16.10 -6.96 7.06
C THR A 50 -16.65 -8.19 7.77
N PHE A 51 -16.39 -9.39 7.23
CA PHE A 51 -16.72 -10.64 7.91
C PHE A 51 -15.91 -10.78 9.20
N LEU A 52 -14.57 -10.61 9.13
CA LEU A 52 -13.67 -10.79 10.27
C LEU A 52 -13.88 -9.73 11.37
N SER A 53 -14.39 -8.55 11.02
CA SER A 53 -14.70 -7.47 11.96
C SER A 53 -16.15 -7.47 12.45
N SER A 54 -16.94 -8.51 12.14
CA SER A 54 -18.33 -8.57 12.57
C SER A 54 -18.44 -8.66 14.10
N ASP A 55 -19.36 -7.90 14.69
CA ASP A 55 -19.57 -7.88 16.15
C ASP A 55 -19.92 -9.28 16.70
N ASP A 56 -20.56 -10.11 15.88
CA ASP A 56 -20.89 -11.52 16.16
C ASP A 56 -19.64 -12.37 16.47
N LEU A 57 -18.49 -12.08 15.85
CA LEU A 57 -17.23 -12.74 16.17
C LEU A 57 -16.69 -12.27 17.52
N LEU A 58 -16.71 -10.95 17.75
CA LEU A 58 -16.18 -10.34 18.98
C LEU A 58 -16.94 -10.79 20.22
N GLU A 59 -18.27 -10.90 20.14
CA GLU A 59 -19.10 -11.38 21.25
C GLU A 59 -18.84 -12.86 21.54
N ARG A 60 -18.73 -13.70 20.50
CA ARG A 60 -18.43 -15.14 20.67
C ARG A 60 -17.03 -15.37 21.24
N VAL A 61 -16.03 -14.59 20.85
CA VAL A 61 -14.66 -14.67 21.43
C VAL A 61 -14.70 -14.48 22.95
N LYS A 62 -15.42 -13.47 23.44
CA LYS A 62 -15.55 -13.20 24.88
C LYS A 62 -16.21 -14.36 25.62
N ALA A 63 -17.21 -15.00 25.01
CA ALA A 63 -17.89 -16.16 25.59
C ALA A 63 -16.99 -17.40 25.73
N TYR A 64 -15.99 -17.58 24.86
CA TYR A 64 -15.04 -18.70 24.95
C TYR A 64 -14.05 -18.58 26.10
N THR A 65 -13.69 -17.37 26.53
CA THR A 65 -12.77 -17.18 27.67
C THR A 65 -13.37 -17.58 29.02
N GLU A 66 -14.69 -17.78 29.10
CA GLU A 66 -15.40 -18.04 30.36
C GLU A 66 -15.78 -19.52 30.60
N ASN A 67 -15.75 -20.41 29.59
CA ASN A 67 -16.29 -21.79 29.71
C ASN A 67 -15.22 -22.88 29.46
N SER A 68 -14.80 -23.59 30.52
CA SER A 68 -13.51 -24.30 30.62
C SER A 68 -13.34 -25.68 29.95
N ASP A 69 -14.39 -26.43 29.59
CA ASP A 69 -14.21 -27.87 29.27
C ASP A 69 -14.19 -28.21 27.76
N THR A 70 -14.87 -27.45 26.91
CA THR A 70 -14.68 -27.47 25.44
C THR A 70 -13.70 -26.39 24.96
N ALA A 71 -13.15 -25.61 25.90
CA ALA A 71 -12.24 -24.51 25.63
C ALA A 71 -10.95 -24.96 24.95
N ALA A 72 -10.31 -26.06 25.35
CA ALA A 72 -8.94 -26.34 24.92
C ALA A 72 -8.77 -26.46 23.39
N ALA A 73 -9.66 -27.17 22.70
CA ALA A 73 -9.59 -27.30 21.23
C ALA A 73 -9.99 -26.00 20.51
N ASN A 74 -11.03 -25.32 21.00
CA ASN A 74 -11.48 -24.04 20.43
C ASN A 74 -10.47 -22.91 20.67
N LEU A 75 -9.74 -22.96 21.78
CA LEU A 75 -8.71 -22.00 22.17
C LEU A 75 -7.43 -22.20 21.36
N ALA A 76 -7.08 -23.44 21.01
CA ALA A 76 -6.00 -23.73 20.07
C ALA A 76 -6.32 -23.21 18.66
N LEU A 77 -7.54 -23.45 18.16
CA LEU A 77 -8.00 -22.89 16.88
C LEU A 77 -8.03 -21.36 16.91
N TRP A 78 -8.44 -20.76 18.04
CA TRP A 78 -8.40 -19.32 18.21
C TRP A 78 -6.98 -18.75 18.18
N ASP A 79 -6.04 -19.41 18.86
CA ASP A 79 -4.64 -18.99 18.83
C ASP A 79 -4.10 -19.03 17.38
N GLU A 80 -4.44 -20.08 16.62
CA GLU A 80 -4.09 -20.17 15.20
C GLU A 80 -4.68 -19.01 14.37
N VAL A 81 -5.96 -18.68 14.57
CA VAL A 81 -6.58 -17.53 13.90
C VAL A 81 -5.88 -16.23 14.26
N MET A 82 -5.53 -16.03 15.53
CA MET A 82 -4.86 -14.80 15.98
C MET A 82 -3.45 -14.68 15.40
N GLN A 83 -2.70 -15.78 15.32
CA GLN A 83 -1.42 -15.84 14.65
C GLN A 83 -1.54 -15.51 13.15
N LEU A 84 -2.55 -16.06 12.46
CA LEU A 84 -2.81 -15.76 11.06
C LEU A 84 -3.17 -14.29 10.83
N ILE A 85 -3.97 -13.68 11.71
CA ILE A 85 -4.31 -12.25 11.61
C ILE A 85 -3.06 -11.39 11.83
N ALA A 86 -2.20 -11.75 12.77
CA ALA A 86 -0.91 -11.06 12.97
C ALA A 86 -0.02 -11.14 11.72
N GLU A 87 0.06 -12.32 11.10
CA GLU A 87 0.76 -12.49 9.82
C GLU A 87 0.14 -11.65 8.70
N CYS A 88 -1.19 -11.62 8.59
CA CYS A 88 -1.90 -10.78 7.62
C CYS A 88 -1.59 -9.29 7.80
N ARG A 89 -1.47 -8.81 9.03
CA ARG A 89 -1.06 -7.42 9.32
C ARG A 89 0.35 -7.14 8.77
N ASP A 90 1.28 -8.06 8.98
CA ASP A 90 2.66 -7.89 8.54
C ASP A 90 2.78 -7.96 6.99
N LEU A 91 2.01 -8.85 6.35
CA LEU A 91 1.87 -8.90 4.88
C LEU A 91 1.24 -7.62 4.32
N HIS A 92 0.21 -7.09 4.98
CA HIS A 92 -0.40 -5.83 4.55
C HIS A 92 0.58 -4.66 4.65
N ARG A 93 1.36 -4.59 5.74
CA ARG A 93 2.43 -3.59 5.92
C ARG A 93 3.49 -3.71 4.82
N ARG A 94 3.86 -4.93 4.42
CA ARG A 94 4.77 -5.16 3.29
C ARG A 94 4.23 -4.54 2.00
N ASN A 95 2.94 -4.71 1.71
CA ASN A 95 2.30 -4.13 0.53
C ASN A 95 2.30 -2.60 0.57
N GLU A 96 2.00 -2.00 1.73
CA GLU A 96 2.05 -0.55 1.95
C GLU A 96 3.45 0.05 1.68
N VAL A 97 4.50 -0.61 2.18
CA VAL A 97 5.90 -0.18 1.94
C VAL A 97 6.23 -0.23 0.44
N LEU A 98 5.71 -1.21 -0.30
CA LEU A 98 5.93 -1.29 -1.75
C LEU A 98 5.22 -0.15 -2.50
N ILE A 99 3.97 0.14 -2.13
CA ILE A 99 3.17 1.23 -2.73
C ILE A 99 3.83 2.59 -2.47
N SER A 100 4.21 2.88 -1.23
CA SER A 100 4.84 4.15 -0.86
C SER A 100 6.14 4.41 -1.63
N ARG A 101 7.03 3.41 -1.71
CA ARG A 101 8.28 3.51 -2.51
C ARG A 101 8.01 3.80 -3.98
N LYS A 102 6.98 3.18 -4.57
CA LYS A 102 6.59 3.44 -5.97
C LYS A 102 6.07 4.87 -6.14
N LEU A 103 5.23 5.35 -5.24
CA LEU A 103 4.72 6.72 -5.26
C LEU A 103 5.85 7.74 -5.12
N ASP A 104 6.81 7.51 -4.24
CA ASP A 104 7.97 8.40 -4.06
C ASP A 104 8.85 8.44 -5.31
N SER A 105 9.04 7.30 -5.98
CA SER A 105 9.75 7.24 -7.26
C SER A 105 9.03 8.04 -8.36
N ILE A 106 7.69 7.93 -8.44
CA ILE A 106 6.87 8.69 -9.40
C ILE A 106 6.95 10.19 -9.10
N ARG A 107 6.84 10.58 -7.82
CA ARG A 107 6.98 11.98 -7.39
C ARG A 107 8.34 12.55 -7.75
N GLY A 108 9.43 11.80 -7.51
CA GLY A 108 10.79 12.20 -7.89
C GLY A 108 10.97 12.35 -9.41
N ALA A 109 10.40 11.43 -10.20
CA ALA A 109 10.42 11.53 -11.66
C ALA A 109 9.65 12.77 -12.16
N LEU A 110 8.46 13.02 -11.62
CA LEU A 110 7.67 14.22 -11.94
C LEU A 110 8.40 15.50 -11.55
N GLN A 111 9.01 15.54 -10.36
CA GLN A 111 9.80 16.69 -9.93
C GLN A 111 10.98 16.93 -10.85
N THR A 112 11.65 15.88 -11.35
CA THR A 112 12.76 16.01 -12.31
C THR A 112 12.28 16.60 -13.64
N ILE A 113 11.14 16.14 -14.16
CA ILE A 113 10.53 16.65 -15.40
C ILE A 113 10.03 18.09 -15.24
N GLN A 114 9.51 18.46 -14.07
CA GLN A 114 9.04 19.82 -13.79
C GLN A 114 10.20 20.79 -13.48
N SER A 115 11.30 20.29 -12.92
CA SER A 115 12.47 21.10 -12.53
C SER A 115 13.46 21.31 -13.68
N THR A 116 13.27 20.70 -14.85
CA THR A 116 13.93 21.14 -16.07
C THR A 116 13.32 22.47 -16.50
N ASP A 117 13.74 23.53 -15.82
CA ASP A 117 13.44 24.91 -16.17
C ASP A 117 14.01 25.19 -17.57
N PRO A 118 13.17 25.57 -18.57
CA PRO A 118 13.65 25.96 -19.90
C PRO A 118 14.59 27.18 -19.86
N LEU A 119 14.62 27.95 -18.77
CA LEU A 119 15.58 29.05 -18.59
C LEU A 119 16.98 28.56 -18.15
N SER A 120 17.12 27.34 -17.64
CA SER A 120 18.44 26.76 -17.32
C SER A 120 19.28 26.44 -18.56
N SER A 121 18.63 26.31 -19.74
CA SER A 121 19.33 26.20 -21.03
C SER A 121 20.03 27.50 -21.45
N VAL A 122 19.61 28.65 -20.89
CA VAL A 122 20.24 29.96 -21.13
C VAL A 122 21.46 30.16 -20.22
N GLU A 123 21.51 29.53 -19.06
CA GLU A 123 22.65 29.64 -18.12
C GLU A 123 23.85 28.72 -18.47
N VAL A 124 23.71 27.82 -19.45
CA VAL A 124 24.85 27.08 -20.03
C VAL A 124 25.67 27.97 -20.98
N TYR A 125 25.16 29.14 -21.36
CA TYR A 125 25.87 30.21 -22.07
C TYR A 125 25.86 31.52 -21.27
N ASP A 126 26.61 31.59 -20.17
CA ASP A 126 27.58 32.68 -19.94
C ASP A 126 28.30 32.47 -18.60
N ARG A 127 29.46 31.80 -18.64
CA ARG A 127 30.47 31.96 -17.59
C ARG A 127 31.90 32.12 -18.10
N LEU A 128 32.15 32.35 -19.41
CA LEU A 128 33.41 32.87 -20.03
C LEU A 128 33.61 32.46 -21.51
N GLY A 129 32.61 32.70 -22.36
CA GLY A 129 32.76 32.59 -23.83
C GLY A 129 33.14 33.90 -24.55
N LYS A 130 33.47 34.96 -23.78
CA LYS A 130 33.74 36.36 -24.20
C LYS A 130 32.53 37.24 -24.57
N ILE A 131 32.24 38.12 -23.60
CA ILE A 131 32.02 39.58 -23.64
C ILE A 131 31.17 40.14 -24.80
N ARG A 132 30.02 40.68 -24.39
CA ARG A 132 29.31 41.77 -25.08
C ARG A 132 30.27 42.88 -25.48
N GLN A 133 30.61 42.98 -26.76
CA GLN A 133 31.18 44.21 -27.30
C GLN A 133 30.04 45.14 -27.65
N GLY A 134 29.74 46.06 -26.71
CA GLY A 134 28.94 47.24 -27.01
C GLY A 134 29.64 48.05 -28.08
N ARG A 135 29.17 47.96 -29.33
CA ARG A 135 29.43 48.98 -30.34
C ARG A 135 28.21 49.88 -30.39
N SER A 136 28.34 50.96 -29.61
CA SER A 136 27.64 52.23 -29.78
C SER A 136 27.29 52.46 -31.25
N ARG A 137 25.98 52.62 -31.52
CA ARG A 137 25.50 53.26 -32.75
C ARG A 137 26.10 54.66 -32.76
N GLN A 138 27.11 54.87 -33.61
CA GLN A 138 27.42 56.19 -34.13
C GLN A 138 26.18 56.69 -34.88
N SER A 139 25.33 57.42 -34.16
CA SER A 139 24.47 58.43 -34.75
C SER A 139 25.38 59.60 -35.07
N MET A 140 25.85 59.64 -36.32
CA MET A 140 26.51 60.79 -36.91
C MET A 140 25.40 61.64 -37.51
N GLY A 141 24.93 62.62 -36.75
CA GLY A 141 24.26 63.79 -37.27
C GLY A 141 25.12 64.98 -36.92
N ASP A 142 25.75 65.59 -37.92
CA ASP A 142 25.89 67.04 -38.00
C ASP A 142 26.33 67.47 -39.41
N ALA A 143 25.81 68.63 -39.83
CA ALA A 143 25.99 69.40 -41.09
C ALA A 143 25.20 68.95 -42.33
#